data_AF-A0A269ZCW3-F1
#
_entry.id   AF-A0A269ZCW3-F1
#
_cell.length_a   1.000
_cell.length_b   1.000
_cell.length_c   1.000
_cell.angle_alpha   90.00
_cell.angle_beta   90.00
_cell.angle_gamma   90.00
#
_symmetry.space_group_name_H-M   'P 1'
#
loop_
_entity.id
_entity.type
_entity.pdbx_description
1 polymer ?
#
loop_
_entity_poly.entity_id
_entity_poly.type
_entity_poly.pdbx_seq_one_letter_code
_entity_poly.pdbx_strand_id
1 'polypeptide(L)'
;MTEHTPDPDHLDELDEDNLVPDDDPLVAEPPHPINWNLLTADDAEVEWFELNRWVRWLRTTYGLPASVIPPFWHHHPELVWELSALHLHWLCAYDPDMSGSAPLGWHRDFAEARNRLREWVAASGTRLDRDRPTRQTTWPGEQPAPPVEDVVIADRESEFVDFVIADVERRRQAEDEFFAAIAGEEP
;
A
#
# COMPACT_ATOMS: atom_id res chain seq x y z
N MET A 1 25.05 -58.12 -32.46
CA MET A 1 26.43 -57.67 -32.10
C MET A 1 26.82 -56.73 -33.21
N THR A 2 26.87 -55.42 -33.01
CA THR A 2 27.79 -54.74 -32.09
C THR A 2 27.12 -53.52 -31.44
N GLU A 3 27.42 -53.30 -30.17
CA GLU A 3 27.08 -52.11 -29.36
C GLU A 3 27.40 -50.80 -30.09
N HIS A 4 26.51 -49.82 -29.93
CA HIS A 4 26.91 -48.42 -29.91
C HIS A 4 26.45 -47.84 -28.58
N THR A 5 27.40 -47.78 -27.65
CA THR A 5 27.34 -47.10 -26.36
C THR A 5 26.95 -45.63 -26.60
N PRO A 6 25.97 -45.05 -25.89
CA PRO A 6 25.77 -43.61 -25.93
C PRO A 6 26.97 -42.93 -25.26
N ASP A 7 27.45 -41.89 -25.92
CA ASP A 7 28.55 -41.00 -25.52
C ASP A 7 28.40 -40.51 -24.07
N PRO A 8 29.48 -40.39 -23.26
CA PRO A 8 29.41 -39.93 -21.88
C PRO A 8 29.35 -38.39 -21.73
N ASP A 9 29.15 -37.65 -22.83
CA ASP A 9 29.22 -36.18 -22.85
C ASP A 9 27.84 -35.49 -22.74
N HIS A 10 26.78 -36.21 -22.36
CA HIS A 10 25.44 -35.62 -22.16
C HIS A 10 25.15 -35.29 -20.69
N LEU A 11 26.12 -34.72 -19.98
CA LEU A 11 25.97 -34.33 -18.57
C LEU A 11 26.33 -32.86 -18.25
N ASP A 12 26.62 -32.02 -19.23
CA ASP A 12 27.13 -30.66 -18.97
C ASP A 12 26.30 -29.54 -19.61
N GLU A 13 24.98 -29.61 -19.53
CA GLU A 13 24.13 -28.42 -19.68
C GLU A 13 23.04 -28.46 -18.60
N LEU A 14 23.47 -28.44 -17.33
CA LEU A 14 22.65 -27.75 -16.33
C LEU A 14 22.74 -26.27 -16.73
N ASP A 15 21.64 -25.71 -17.24
CA ASP A 15 21.51 -24.27 -17.49
C ASP A 15 21.93 -23.53 -16.21
N GLU A 16 23.18 -23.06 -16.17
CA GLU A 16 23.70 -22.19 -15.09
C GLU A 16 22.90 -20.88 -15.01
N ASP A 17 22.06 -20.60 -16.01
CA ASP A 17 21.15 -19.45 -16.10
C ASP A 17 19.83 -19.64 -15.34
N ASN A 18 19.55 -20.84 -14.80
CA ASN A 18 18.37 -21.10 -13.97
C ASN A 18 18.70 -21.38 -12.49
N LEU A 19 19.92 -21.06 -12.07
CA LEU A 19 20.23 -20.85 -10.66
C LEU A 19 19.70 -19.47 -10.27
N VAL A 20 18.40 -19.38 -9.97
CA VAL A 20 17.88 -18.30 -9.13
C VAL A 20 18.75 -18.33 -7.87
N PRO A 21 19.55 -17.29 -7.56
CA PRO A 21 20.28 -17.29 -6.31
C PRO A 21 19.24 -17.13 -5.21
N ASP A 22 18.88 -18.25 -4.58
CA ASP A 22 18.20 -18.24 -3.30
C ASP A 22 19.09 -17.45 -2.32
N ASP A 23 18.52 -16.38 -1.76
CA ASP A 23 19.06 -15.54 -0.68
C ASP A 23 20.37 -14.77 -0.96
N ASP A 24 20.29 -13.67 -1.72
CA ASP A 24 21.20 -12.54 -1.50
C ASP A 24 20.68 -11.71 -0.31
N PRO A 25 21.38 -11.67 0.84
CA PRO A 25 20.91 -10.93 1.99
C PRO A 25 21.10 -9.42 1.73
N LEU A 26 19.99 -8.66 1.78
CA LEU A 26 19.90 -7.20 1.99
C LEU A 26 19.74 -6.27 0.76
N VAL A 27 19.34 -6.75 -0.42
CA VAL A 27 18.84 -5.80 -1.44
C VAL A 27 17.35 -5.53 -1.16
N ALA A 28 17.04 -4.35 -0.63
CA ALA A 28 15.66 -3.90 -0.51
C ALA A 28 15.03 -3.90 -1.91
N GLU A 29 13.82 -4.45 -2.02
CA GLU A 29 13.09 -4.47 -3.29
C GLU A 29 12.96 -3.04 -3.83
N PRO A 30 13.16 -2.83 -5.15
CA PRO A 30 12.97 -1.51 -5.73
C PRO A 30 11.57 -0.96 -5.43
N PRO A 31 11.46 0.33 -5.11
CA PRO A 31 10.17 0.91 -4.77
C PRO A 31 9.19 0.80 -5.95
N HIS A 32 8.02 0.19 -5.71
CA HIS A 32 7.00 -0.08 -6.72
C HIS A 32 5.62 0.52 -6.38
N PRO A 33 4.74 0.73 -7.39
CA PRO A 33 3.36 1.13 -7.15
C PRO A 33 2.62 0.17 -6.21
N ILE A 34 2.01 0.70 -5.17
CA ILE A 34 1.17 -0.06 -4.23
C ILE A 34 -0.25 -0.07 -4.75
N ASN A 35 -0.81 -1.26 -5.01
CA ASN A 35 -2.23 -1.44 -5.28
C ASN A 35 -2.91 -2.08 -4.06
N TRP A 36 -3.48 -1.24 -3.19
CA TRP A 36 -4.14 -1.67 -1.94
C TRP A 36 -5.21 -2.74 -2.11
N ASN A 37 -5.83 -2.85 -3.29
CA ASN A 37 -6.87 -3.85 -3.57
C ASN A 37 -6.31 -5.26 -3.83
N LEU A 38 -5.01 -5.36 -4.17
CA LEU A 38 -4.38 -6.61 -4.57
C LEU A 38 -3.36 -7.13 -3.55
N LEU A 39 -3.11 -6.38 -2.47
CA LEU A 39 -2.21 -6.82 -1.41
C LEU A 39 -2.77 -8.04 -0.69
N THR A 40 -1.88 -9.01 -0.45
CA THR A 40 -2.15 -10.09 0.49
C THR A 40 -2.30 -9.54 1.90
N ALA A 41 -2.77 -10.37 2.84
CA ALA A 41 -2.84 -10.00 4.24
C ALA A 41 -1.49 -9.54 4.81
N ASP A 42 -0.43 -10.28 4.53
CA ASP A 42 0.90 -10.00 5.08
C ASP A 42 1.53 -8.77 4.41
N ASP A 43 1.39 -8.60 3.10
CA ASP A 43 1.86 -7.39 2.39
C ASP A 43 1.12 -6.15 2.89
N ALA A 44 -0.20 -6.24 3.07
CA ALA A 44 -1.00 -5.12 3.56
C ALA A 44 -0.56 -4.66 4.95
N GLU A 45 -0.22 -5.59 5.85
CA GLU A 45 0.29 -5.25 7.19
C GLU A 45 1.56 -4.39 7.09
N VAL A 46 2.54 -4.84 6.30
CA VAL A 46 3.82 -4.13 6.10
C VAL A 46 3.57 -2.75 5.51
N GLU A 47 2.80 -2.67 4.43
CA GLU A 47 2.54 -1.42 3.73
C GLU A 47 1.78 -0.40 4.60
N TRP A 48 0.82 -0.86 5.41
CA TRP A 48 0.13 0.02 6.36
C TRP A 48 1.10 0.65 7.36
N PHE A 49 2.00 -0.14 7.96
CA PHE A 49 2.94 0.37 8.95
C PHE A 49 4.02 1.27 8.34
N GLU A 50 4.54 0.93 7.15
CA GLU A 50 5.51 1.78 6.45
C GLU A 50 4.89 3.11 6.04
N LEU A 51 3.68 3.10 5.46
CA LEU A 51 2.99 4.33 5.12
C LEU A 51 2.69 5.17 6.37
N ASN A 52 2.25 4.56 7.47
CA ASN A 52 1.98 5.27 8.72
C ASN A 52 3.24 5.92 9.31
N ARG A 53 4.37 5.21 9.30
CA ARG A 53 5.66 5.76 9.71
C ARG A 53 6.04 6.97 8.84
N TRP A 54 5.92 6.83 7.52
CA TRP A 54 6.29 7.89 6.60
C TRP A 54 5.35 9.11 6.71
N VAL A 55 4.04 8.91 6.84
CA VAL A 55 3.07 10.00 7.05
C VAL A 55 3.36 10.75 8.34
N ARG A 56 3.74 10.05 9.43
CA ARG A 56 4.17 10.68 10.68
C ARG A 56 5.42 11.54 10.46
N TRP A 57 6.43 11.03 9.75
CA TRP A 57 7.60 11.80 9.37
C TRP A 57 7.23 13.03 8.54
N LEU A 58 6.44 12.88 7.47
CA LEU A 58 6.06 13.96 6.58
C LEU A 58 5.33 15.09 7.32
N ARG A 59 4.34 14.73 8.16
CA ARG A 59 3.58 15.70 8.96
C ARG A 59 4.46 16.47 9.91
N THR A 60 5.35 15.78 10.63
CA THR A 60 6.20 16.41 11.65
C THR A 60 7.31 17.25 11.03
N THR A 61 7.96 16.75 9.98
CA THR A 61 9.05 17.43 9.26
C THR A 61 8.57 18.71 8.58
N TYR A 62 7.41 18.71 7.94
CA TYR A 62 6.88 19.86 7.20
C TYR A 62 5.83 20.68 7.99
N GLY A 63 5.58 20.33 9.27
CA GLY A 63 4.63 21.05 10.13
C GLY A 63 3.20 21.07 9.57
N LEU A 64 2.74 19.95 9.00
CA LEU A 64 1.46 19.90 8.31
C LEU A 64 0.28 19.94 9.30
N PRO A 65 -0.71 20.83 9.09
CA PRO A 65 -1.90 20.86 9.92
C PRO A 65 -2.86 19.72 9.57
N ALA A 66 -3.83 19.46 10.46
CA ALA A 66 -4.89 18.46 10.24
C ALA A 66 -5.74 18.73 8.98
N SER A 67 -5.74 19.97 8.47
CA SER A 67 -6.40 20.32 7.21
C SER A 67 -5.66 19.84 5.95
N VAL A 68 -4.46 19.29 6.09
CA VAL A 68 -3.71 18.62 5.00
C VAL A 68 -3.65 17.12 5.25
N ILE A 69 -3.24 16.73 6.47
CA ILE A 69 -3.18 15.32 6.88
C ILE A 69 -3.87 15.18 8.24
N PRO A 70 -5.10 14.67 8.27
CA PRO A 70 -5.89 14.50 9.48
C PRO A 70 -5.46 13.26 10.27
N PRO A 71 -5.85 13.10 11.55
CA PRO A 71 -5.47 11.93 12.35
C PRO A 71 -5.94 10.59 11.75
N PHE A 72 -7.15 10.54 11.19
CA PHE A 72 -7.79 9.35 10.62
C PHE A 72 -7.64 9.29 9.08
N TRP A 73 -6.51 9.75 8.54
CA TRP A 73 -6.25 9.69 7.10
C TRP A 73 -6.38 8.28 6.52
N HIS A 74 -6.11 7.24 7.31
CA HIS A 74 -6.18 5.82 6.91
C HIS A 74 -7.62 5.30 6.71
N HIS A 75 -8.64 6.03 7.20
CA HIS A 75 -10.06 5.73 6.94
C HIS A 75 -10.56 6.24 5.59
N HIS A 76 -9.76 7.05 4.90
CA HIS A 76 -10.15 7.73 3.66
C HIS A 76 -9.32 7.19 2.50
N PRO A 77 -9.90 6.31 1.65
CA PRO A 77 -9.17 5.72 0.54
C PRO A 77 -8.49 6.75 -0.37
N GLU A 78 -9.16 7.89 -0.64
CA GLU A 78 -8.59 8.97 -1.43
C GLU A 78 -7.29 9.57 -0.83
N LEU A 79 -7.19 9.63 0.50
CA LEU A 79 -5.98 10.05 1.19
C LEU A 79 -4.92 8.94 1.15
N VAL A 80 -5.32 7.69 1.38
CA VAL A 80 -4.44 6.52 1.32
C VAL A 80 -3.75 6.42 -0.04
N TRP A 81 -4.51 6.52 -1.14
CA TRP A 81 -3.98 6.47 -2.50
C TRP A 81 -3.01 7.62 -2.81
N GLU A 82 -3.39 8.86 -2.49
CA GLU A 82 -2.54 10.04 -2.75
C GLU A 82 -1.25 9.99 -1.90
N LEU A 83 -1.35 9.60 -0.62
CA LEU A 83 -0.20 9.49 0.28
C LEU A 83 0.74 8.36 -0.13
N SER A 84 0.21 7.22 -0.59
CA SER A 84 1.00 6.11 -1.11
C SER A 84 1.80 6.52 -2.34
N ALA A 85 1.16 7.22 -3.29
CA ALA A 85 1.83 7.71 -4.49
C ALA A 85 2.91 8.75 -4.15
N LEU A 86 2.64 9.64 -3.19
CA LEU A 86 3.62 10.64 -2.74
C LEU A 86 4.80 10.00 -2.00
N HIS A 87 4.57 8.93 -1.23
CA HIS A 87 5.62 8.14 -0.59
C HIS A 87 6.51 7.46 -1.62
N LEU A 88 5.90 6.79 -2.60
CA LEU A 88 6.62 6.18 -3.71
C LEU A 88 7.47 7.20 -4.46
N HIS A 89 6.90 8.36 -4.80
CA HIS A 89 7.65 9.42 -5.46
C HIS A 89 8.82 9.92 -4.59
N TRP A 90 8.66 9.98 -3.27
CA TRP A 90 9.74 10.33 -2.35
C TRP A 90 10.87 9.29 -2.41
N LEU A 91 10.55 7.99 -2.33
CA LEU A 91 11.53 6.91 -2.43
C LEU A 91 12.33 7.01 -3.74
N CYS A 92 11.64 7.13 -4.88
CA CYS A 92 12.31 7.28 -6.17
C CYS A 92 13.13 8.58 -6.25
N ALA A 93 12.70 9.68 -5.64
CA ALA A 93 13.43 10.95 -5.71
C ALA A 93 14.75 10.96 -4.90
N TYR A 94 14.87 10.07 -3.92
CA TYR A 94 16.05 9.93 -3.04
C TYR A 94 16.84 8.65 -3.31
N ASP A 95 16.52 7.92 -4.38
CA ASP A 95 17.29 6.77 -4.82
C ASP A 95 18.74 7.17 -5.21
N PRO A 96 19.77 6.37 -4.87
CA PRO A 96 21.17 6.69 -5.16
C PRO A 96 21.50 6.89 -6.63
N ASP A 97 20.77 6.24 -7.54
CA ASP A 97 21.02 6.30 -8.98
C ASP A 97 20.31 7.49 -9.65
N MET A 98 19.51 8.24 -8.89
CA MET A 98 18.74 9.35 -9.42
C MET A 98 19.53 10.66 -9.44
N SER A 99 19.11 11.56 -10.34
CA SER A 99 19.72 12.89 -10.47
C SER A 99 19.67 13.64 -9.13
N GLY A 100 20.75 14.33 -8.76
CA GLY A 100 20.77 15.19 -7.56
C GLY A 100 19.73 16.32 -7.55
N SER A 101 19.09 16.61 -8.68
CA SER A 101 17.94 17.53 -8.76
C SER A 101 16.58 16.88 -8.48
N ALA A 102 16.48 15.55 -8.41
CA ALA A 102 15.24 14.82 -8.19
C ALA A 102 14.53 15.21 -6.87
N PRO A 103 15.24 15.39 -5.73
CA PRO A 103 14.60 15.88 -4.51
C PRO A 103 13.91 17.24 -4.67
N LEU A 104 14.48 18.14 -5.49
CA LEU A 104 13.85 19.44 -5.78
C LEU A 104 12.60 19.26 -6.66
N GLY A 105 12.63 18.31 -7.60
CA GLY A 105 11.46 17.90 -8.37
C GLY A 105 10.32 17.43 -7.46
N TRP A 106 10.61 16.52 -6.53
CA TRP A 106 9.64 16.03 -5.56
C TRP A 106 9.00 17.15 -4.73
N HIS A 107 9.77 18.15 -4.28
CA HIS A 107 9.20 19.28 -3.53
C HIS A 107 8.24 20.14 -4.36
N ARG A 108 8.46 20.24 -5.67
CA ARG A 108 7.53 20.94 -6.59
C ARG A 108 6.20 20.18 -6.64
N ASP A 109 6.27 18.88 -6.85
CA ASP A 109 5.08 18.04 -7.01
C ASP A 109 4.34 17.85 -5.67
N PHE A 110 5.07 17.83 -4.56
CA PHE A 110 4.53 17.86 -3.20
C PHE A 110 3.69 19.12 -2.93
N ALA A 111 4.07 20.27 -3.49
CA ALA A 111 3.28 21.49 -3.34
C ALA A 111 1.89 21.36 -3.98
N GLU A 112 1.80 20.69 -5.13
CA GLU A 112 0.53 20.39 -5.79
C GLU A 112 -0.26 19.30 -5.05
N ALA A 113 0.41 18.22 -4.62
CA ALA A 113 -0.21 17.16 -3.83
C ALA A 113 -0.84 17.70 -2.54
N ARG A 114 -0.17 18.65 -1.87
CA ARG A 114 -0.73 19.33 -0.70
C ARG A 114 -2.04 20.07 -0.98
N ASN A 115 -2.25 20.61 -2.17
CA ASN A 115 -3.52 21.25 -2.51
C ASN A 115 -4.62 20.20 -2.68
N ARG A 116 -4.33 19.09 -3.40
CA ARG A 116 -5.25 17.96 -3.53
C ARG A 116 -5.61 17.34 -2.18
N LEU A 117 -4.63 17.14 -1.30
CA LEU A 117 -4.86 16.65 0.07
C LEU A 117 -5.82 17.56 0.84
N ARG A 118 -5.71 18.89 0.72
CA ARG A 118 -6.68 19.80 1.35
C ARG A 118 -8.09 19.64 0.79
N GLU A 119 -8.21 19.43 -0.52
CA GLU A 119 -9.49 19.18 -1.18
C GLU A 119 -10.11 17.87 -0.70
N TRP A 120 -9.32 16.80 -0.60
CA TRP A 120 -9.74 15.52 -0.03
C TRP A 120 -10.19 15.65 1.42
N VAL A 121 -9.38 16.29 2.27
CA VAL A 121 -9.76 16.51 3.68
C VAL A 121 -11.05 17.34 3.77
N ALA A 122 -11.21 18.38 2.95
CA ALA A 122 -12.41 19.21 2.95
C ALA A 122 -13.67 18.47 2.47
N ALA A 123 -13.53 17.53 1.53
CA ALA A 123 -14.62 16.69 1.03
C ALA A 123 -14.93 15.51 1.98
N SER A 124 -13.92 15.05 2.70
CA SER A 124 -14.04 13.99 3.70
C SER A 124 -14.76 14.48 4.96
N GLY A 125 -15.13 13.54 5.82
CA GLY A 125 -15.77 13.82 7.09
C GLY A 125 -14.84 14.07 8.28
N THR A 126 -13.54 13.91 8.07
CA THR A 126 -12.53 13.86 9.13
C THR A 126 -12.20 15.21 9.74
N ARG A 127 -11.92 15.21 11.04
CA ARG A 127 -11.48 16.37 11.82
C ARG A 127 -10.45 15.91 12.86
N LEU A 128 -10.06 16.84 13.74
CA LEU A 128 -9.10 16.53 14.79
C LEU A 128 -9.66 15.54 15.84
N ASP A 129 -10.94 15.66 16.18
CA ASP A 129 -11.59 14.97 17.30
C ASP A 129 -12.65 13.95 16.87
N ARG A 130 -13.02 13.94 15.59
CA ARG A 130 -14.07 13.08 15.07
C ARG A 130 -13.82 12.73 13.61
N ASP A 131 -14.41 11.63 13.18
CA ASP A 131 -14.33 11.14 11.82
C ASP A 131 -15.68 10.67 11.32
N ARG A 132 -15.87 10.71 10.00
CA ARG A 132 -16.94 9.98 9.32
C ARG A 132 -16.48 9.67 7.89
N PRO A 133 -16.82 8.50 7.34
CA PRO A 133 -16.52 8.14 5.96
C PRO A 133 -16.87 9.22 4.93
N THR A 134 -16.07 9.29 3.87
CA THR A 134 -16.30 10.22 2.76
C THR A 134 -17.65 9.94 2.10
N ARG A 135 -18.45 11.00 1.93
CA ARG A 135 -19.81 10.86 1.38
C ARG A 135 -19.75 10.49 -0.09
N GLN A 136 -20.33 9.35 -0.43
CA GLN A 136 -20.59 8.97 -1.81
C GLN A 136 -21.97 9.49 -2.25
N THR A 137 -22.03 10.10 -3.42
CA THR A 137 -23.31 10.50 -4.03
C THR A 137 -24.01 9.26 -4.58
N THR A 138 -25.19 8.95 -4.07
CA THR A 138 -26.04 7.89 -4.62
C THR A 138 -26.51 8.27 -6.03
N TRP A 139 -26.24 7.42 -7.01
CA TRP A 139 -26.66 7.63 -8.39
C TRP A 139 -28.10 7.16 -8.62
N PRO A 140 -28.78 7.62 -9.68
CA PRO A 140 -30.13 7.16 -10.00
C PRO A 140 -30.18 5.63 -10.18
N GLY A 141 -31.02 4.97 -9.38
CA GLY A 141 -31.18 3.50 -9.39
C GLY A 141 -30.40 2.78 -8.29
N GLU A 142 -29.50 3.47 -7.58
CA GLU A 142 -28.81 2.91 -6.43
C GLU A 142 -29.64 3.08 -5.15
N GLN A 143 -29.48 2.14 -4.22
CA GLN A 143 -30.04 2.29 -2.89
C GLN A 143 -29.23 3.34 -2.12
N PRO A 144 -29.87 4.33 -1.46
CA PRO A 144 -29.17 5.28 -0.62
C PRO A 144 -28.38 4.57 0.47
N ALA A 145 -27.15 5.03 0.70
CA ALA A 145 -26.34 4.54 1.82
C ALA A 145 -27.05 4.83 3.16
N PRO A 146 -26.86 3.99 4.18
CA PRO A 146 -27.37 4.26 5.51
C PRO A 146 -26.80 5.58 6.07
N PRO A 147 -27.51 6.23 7.02
CA PRO A 147 -26.98 7.39 7.72
C PRO A 147 -25.63 7.06 8.37
N VAL A 148 -24.67 7.96 8.20
CA VAL A 148 -23.32 7.82 8.78
C VAL A 148 -23.24 8.71 10.02
N GLU A 149 -22.81 8.13 11.13
CA GLU A 149 -22.57 8.84 12.39
C GLU A 149 -21.10 9.23 12.54
N ASP A 150 -20.85 10.31 13.29
CA ASP A 150 -19.49 10.74 13.62
C ASP A 150 -18.89 9.80 14.67
N VAL A 151 -17.71 9.27 14.40
CA VAL A 151 -16.90 8.47 15.33
C VAL A 151 -15.93 9.40 16.06
N VAL A 152 -15.82 9.28 17.38
CA VAL A 152 -14.87 10.09 18.18
C VAL A 152 -13.47 9.51 18.09
N ILE A 153 -12.48 10.37 17.86
CA ILE A 153 -11.06 10.01 17.83
C ILE A 153 -10.49 10.16 19.25
N ALA A 154 -10.54 9.08 20.03
CA ALA A 154 -10.05 9.08 21.42
C ALA A 154 -8.52 8.85 21.51
N ASP A 155 -8.04 7.79 20.86
CA ASP A 155 -6.63 7.44 20.73
C ASP A 155 -6.36 6.98 19.31
N ARG A 156 -5.70 7.84 18.53
CA ARG A 156 -5.42 7.57 17.12
C ARG A 156 -4.44 6.42 16.93
N GLU A 157 -3.51 6.22 17.86
CA GLU A 157 -2.45 5.23 17.70
C GLU A 157 -2.99 3.82 17.98
N SER A 158 -3.79 3.67 19.04
CA SER A 158 -4.51 2.42 19.29
C SER A 158 -5.47 2.10 18.15
N GLU A 159 -6.24 3.11 17.70
CA GLU A 159 -7.22 2.90 16.64
C GLU A 159 -6.58 2.50 15.31
N PHE A 160 -5.42 3.09 14.96
CA PHE A 160 -4.68 2.68 13.76
C PHE A 160 -4.28 1.19 13.82
N VAL A 161 -3.84 0.71 14.99
CA VAL A 161 -3.49 -0.72 15.16
C VAL A 161 -4.73 -1.60 15.00
N ASP A 162 -5.84 -1.24 15.64
CA ASP A 162 -7.10 -1.98 15.52
C ASP A 162 -7.61 -2.02 14.07
N PHE A 163 -7.48 -0.91 13.34
CA PHE A 163 -7.80 -0.82 11.92
C PHE A 163 -6.96 -1.79 11.07
N VAL A 164 -5.64 -1.81 11.27
CA VAL A 164 -4.74 -2.71 10.52
C VAL A 164 -5.05 -4.16 10.83
N ILE A 165 -5.26 -4.52 12.10
CA ILE A 165 -5.66 -5.89 12.49
C ILE A 165 -6.94 -6.30 11.76
N ALA A 166 -7.97 -5.44 11.76
CA ALA A 166 -9.23 -5.73 11.09
C ALA A 166 -9.07 -5.85 9.56
N ASP A 167 -8.24 -5.02 8.93
CA ASP A 167 -7.95 -5.09 7.48
C ASP A 167 -7.24 -6.40 7.12
N VAL A 168 -6.22 -6.79 7.89
CA VAL A 168 -5.44 -8.02 7.72
C VAL A 168 -6.32 -9.25 7.92
N GLU A 169 -7.13 -9.30 8.98
CA GLU A 169 -8.05 -10.41 9.22
C GLU A 169 -9.06 -10.57 8.09
N ARG A 170 -9.62 -9.46 7.59
CA ARG A 170 -10.53 -9.47 6.44
C ARG A 170 -9.86 -10.05 5.19
N ARG A 171 -8.59 -9.70 4.93
CA ARG A 171 -7.83 -10.22 3.79
C ARG A 171 -7.53 -11.71 3.95
N ARG A 172 -7.09 -12.15 5.13
CA ARG A 172 -6.85 -13.59 5.42
C ARG A 172 -8.10 -14.42 5.20
N GLN A 173 -9.26 -13.95 5.67
CA GLN A 173 -10.53 -14.63 5.44
C GLN A 173 -10.86 -14.74 3.94
N ALA A 174 -10.65 -13.68 3.16
CA ALA A 174 -10.88 -13.72 1.73
C ALA A 174 -9.93 -14.67 0.99
N GLU A 175 -8.66 -14.74 1.41
CA GLU A 175 -7.67 -15.69 0.89
C GLU A 175 -8.06 -17.14 1.23
N ASP A 176 -8.40 -17.42 2.48
CA ASP A 176 -8.85 -18.73 2.93
C ASP A 176 -10.09 -19.21 2.17
N GLU A 177 -11.08 -18.32 1.98
CA GLU A 177 -12.29 -18.61 1.19
C GLU A 177 -11.95 -18.92 -0.28
N PHE A 178 -11.01 -18.19 -0.86
CA PHE A 178 -10.55 -18.41 -2.24
C PHE A 178 -9.85 -19.77 -2.39
N PHE A 179 -8.92 -20.11 -1.48
CA PHE A 179 -8.24 -21.41 -1.52
C PHE A 179 -9.19 -22.58 -1.25
N ALA A 180 -10.14 -22.42 -0.34
CA ALA A 180 -11.17 -23.43 -0.08
C ALA A 180 -12.07 -23.65 -1.31
N ALA A 181 -12.42 -22.59 -2.05
CA ALA A 181 -13.19 -22.70 -3.28
C ALA A 181 -12.44 -23.50 -4.36
N ILE A 182 -11.15 -23.23 -4.57
CA ILE A 182 -10.31 -23.96 -5.54
C ILE A 182 -10.15 -25.43 -5.14
N ALA A 183 -9.89 -25.71 -3.86
CA ALA A 183 -9.72 -27.08 -3.38
C ALA A 183 -11.01 -27.91 -3.45
N GLY A 184 -12.18 -27.27 -3.42
CA GLY A 184 -13.49 -27.91 -3.58
C GLY A 184 -13.89 -28.21 -5.04
N GLU A 185 -13.16 -27.68 -6.02
CA GLU A 185 -13.40 -27.86 -7.46
C GLU A 185 -12.55 -28.98 -8.11
N GLU A 186 -11.84 -29.80 -7.33
CA GLU A 186 -11.14 -30.98 -7.87
C GLU A 186 -12.14 -32.00 -8.49
N PRO A 187 -11.94 -32.44 -9.75
CA PRO A 187 -12.86 -33.33 -10.49
C PRO A 187 -12.85 -34.81 -10.05
#